data_AF-A0A661B348-F1
#
_entry.id   AF-A0A661B348-F1
#
_cell.length_a   1.000
_cell.length_b   1.000
_cell.length_c   1.000
_cell.angle_alpha   90.00
_cell.angle_beta   90.00
_cell.angle_gamma   90.00
#
_symmetry.space_group_name_H-M   'P 1'
#
loop_
_entity.id
_entity.type
_entity.pdbx_description
1 polymer ?
#
loop_
_entity_poly.entity_id
_entity_poly.type
_entity_poly.pdbx_seq_one_letter_code
_entity_poly.pdbx_strand_id
1 'polypeptide(L)'
;MPYRVEFHPKVDKDFARIQPGDVRRTLAAIKEKLIADPLSTGTPLHGQLSGLYKMRVGDYRIIYCKRRYCVHSGCSSARHGL
;
A
#
# COMPACT_ATOMS: atom_id res chain seq x y z
N MET A 1 -8.18 11.00 15.64
CA MET A 1 -6.94 10.25 15.96
C MET A 1 -6.15 10.06 14.67
N PRO A 2 -4.86 10.41 14.62
CA PRO A 2 -4.08 10.29 13.38
C PRO A 2 -3.76 8.82 13.08
N TYR A 3 -3.97 8.38 11.84
CA TYR A 3 -3.52 7.08 11.37
C TYR A 3 -1.99 7.06 11.26
N ARG A 4 -1.35 5.98 11.71
CA ARG A 4 0.09 5.77 11.51
C ARG A 4 0.34 5.06 10.18
N VAL A 5 1.24 5.61 9.38
CA VAL A 5 1.68 5.00 8.13
C VAL A 5 2.98 4.23 8.36
N GLU A 6 3.01 2.97 7.92
CA GLU A 6 4.21 2.14 7.91
C GLU A 6 4.52 1.73 6.48
N PHE A 7 5.79 1.83 6.08
CA PHE A 7 6.25 1.41 4.77
C PHE A 7 6.84 0.00 4.85
N HIS A 8 6.57 -0.82 3.82
CA HIS A 8 7.24 -2.11 3.70
C HIS A 8 8.70 -1.87 3.30
N PRO A 9 9.70 -2.63 3.80
CA PRO A 9 11.13 -2.44 3.46
C PRO A 9 11.48 -2.63 1.98
N LYS A 10 10.51 -3.06 1.14
CA LYS A 10 10.67 -3.12 -0.31
C LYS A 10 10.41 -1.76 -0.96
N VAL A 11 9.59 -0.93 -0.32
CA VAL A 11 9.25 0.42 -0.78
C VAL A 11 10.49 1.30 -0.85
N ASP A 12 11.46 1.14 0.05
CA ASP A 12 12.72 1.89 -0.02
C ASP A 12 13.48 1.62 -1.33
N LYS A 13 13.49 0.37 -1.79
CA LYS A 13 14.11 -0.01 -3.08
C LYS A 13 13.31 0.52 -4.26
N ASP A 14 11.99 0.55 -4.16
CA ASP A 14 11.13 1.10 -5.20
C ASP A 14 11.29 2.62 -5.30
N PHE A 15 11.33 3.33 -4.17
CA PHE A 15 11.59 4.77 -4.12
C PHE A 15 12.99 5.13 -4.61
N ALA A 16 14.01 4.29 -4.38
CA ALA A 16 15.34 4.50 -4.94
C ALA A 16 15.37 4.44 -6.48
N ARG A 17 14.39 3.78 -7.11
CA ARG A 17 14.27 3.67 -8.58
C ARG A 17 13.39 4.75 -9.20
N ILE A 18 12.68 5.52 -8.38
CA ILE A 18 11.75 6.57 -8.80
C ILE A 18 12.46 7.93 -8.70
N GLN A 19 12.10 8.87 -9.58
CA GLN A 19 12.67 10.21 -9.50
C GLN A 19 12.33 10.88 -8.15
N PRO A 20 13.26 11.60 -7.53
CA PRO A 20 13.05 12.18 -6.20
C PRO A 20 11.86 13.15 -6.12
N GLY A 21 11.49 13.81 -7.23
CA GLY A 21 10.28 14.64 -7.30
C GLY A 21 8.99 13.84 -7.13
N ASP A 22 8.91 12.66 -7.77
CA ASP A 22 7.75 11.78 -7.68
C ASP A 22 7.67 11.09 -6.31
N VAL A 23 8.81 10.73 -5.72
CA VAL A 23 8.86 10.20 -4.34
C VAL A 23 8.30 11.24 -3.36
N ARG A 24 8.74 12.50 -3.47
CA ARG A 24 8.23 13.58 -2.61
C ARG A 24 6.73 13.80 -2.79
N ARG A 25 6.24 13.82 -4.03
CA ARG A 25 4.80 13.95 -4.33
C ARG A 25 3.99 12.78 -3.76
N THR A 26 4.53 11.56 -3.86
CA THR A 26 3.95 10.33 -3.29
C THR A 26 3.85 10.45 -1.76
N LEU A 27 4.92 10.84 -1.08
CA LEU A 27 4.93 11.01 0.38
C LEU A 27 3.98 12.11 0.84
N ALA A 28 3.90 13.22 0.10
CA ALA A 28 2.95 14.31 0.38
C ALA A 28 1.50 13.82 0.27
N ALA A 29 1.16 13.13 -0.83
CA ALA A 29 -0.18 12.57 -1.02
C ALA A 29 -0.56 11.55 0.05
N ILE A 30 0.39 10.73 0.52
CA ILE A 30 0.16 9.82 1.65
C ILE A 30 -0.13 10.61 2.93
N LYS A 31 0.67 11.63 3.25
CA LYS A 31 0.45 12.42 4.47
C LYS A 31 -0.86 13.20 4.44
N GLU A 32 -1.22 13.80 3.32
CA GLU A 32 -2.41 14.63 3.20
C GLU A 32 -3.68 13.79 3.07
N LYS A 33 -3.66 12.73 2.26
CA LYS A 33 -4.86 11.97 1.93
C LYS A 33 -5.05 10.74 2.82
N LEU A 34 -4.00 9.92 3.01
CA LEU A 34 -4.12 8.68 3.80
C LEU A 34 -4.25 8.95 5.30
N ILE A 35 -3.61 9.99 5.85
CA ILE A 35 -3.75 10.31 7.28
C ILE A 35 -5.13 10.92 7.56
N ALA A 36 -5.70 11.68 6.61
CA ALA A 36 -7.02 12.27 6.73
C ALA A 36 -8.13 11.22 6.67
N ASP A 37 -8.18 10.44 5.57
CA ASP A 37 -9.14 9.34 5.43
C ASP A 37 -8.59 8.26 4.48
N PRO A 38 -8.01 7.17 5.02
CA PRO A 38 -7.44 6.10 4.20
C PRO A 38 -8.50 5.24 3.50
N LEU A 39 -9.76 5.27 3.94
CA LEU A 39 -10.83 4.46 3.37
C LEU A 39 -11.48 5.13 2.16
N SER A 40 -11.70 6.45 2.24
CA SER A 40 -12.29 7.21 1.12
C SER A 40 -11.28 7.57 0.03
N THR A 41 -9.99 7.63 0.37
CA THR A 41 -8.94 8.07 -0.57
C THR A 41 -8.61 7.03 -1.65
N GLY A 42 -8.71 5.74 -1.33
CA GLY A 42 -8.28 4.66 -2.20
C GLY A 42 -9.44 3.84 -2.73
N THR A 43 -9.28 3.30 -3.94
CA THR A 43 -10.22 2.33 -4.48
C THR A 43 -9.92 0.95 -3.87
N PRO A 44 -10.88 0.27 -3.23
CA PRO A 44 -10.67 -1.09 -2.76
C PRO A 44 -10.38 -2.03 -3.93
N LEU A 45 -9.46 -2.95 -3.73
CA LEU A 45 -9.21 -4.04 -4.66
C LEU A 45 -10.15 -5.22 -4.34
N HIS A 46 -10.45 -6.02 -5.37
CA HIS A 46 -11.37 -7.15 -5.28
C HIS A 46 -10.64 -8.49 -5.50
N GLY A 47 -11.33 -9.60 -5.23
CA GLY A 47 -10.78 -10.95 -5.39
C GLY A 47 -9.73 -11.30 -4.34
N GLN A 48 -8.62 -11.93 -4.76
CA GLN A 48 -7.51 -12.31 -3.86
C GLN A 48 -6.81 -11.12 -3.19
N LEU A 49 -7.03 -9.91 -3.70
CA LEU A 49 -6.49 -8.66 -3.15
C LEU A 49 -7.53 -7.91 -2.31
N SER A 50 -8.66 -8.53 -1.96
CA SER A 50 -9.66 -7.92 -1.10
C SER A 50 -9.04 -7.51 0.25
N GLY A 51 -9.30 -6.27 0.67
CA GLY A 51 -8.70 -5.68 1.88
C GLY A 51 -7.46 -4.82 1.61
N LEU A 52 -6.95 -4.85 0.37
CA LEU A 52 -6.00 -3.87 -0.14
C LEU A 52 -6.74 -2.72 -0.83
N TYR A 53 -6.09 -1.57 -0.86
CA TYR A 53 -6.56 -0.34 -1.47
C TYR A 53 -5.52 0.15 -2.46
N LYS A 54 -5.99 0.80 -3.52
CA LYS A 54 -5.17 1.39 -4.57
C LYS A 54 -5.43 2.88 -4.66
N MET A 55 -4.38 3.68 -4.61
CA MET A 55 -4.43 5.12 -4.85
C MET A 55 -3.51 5.49 -6.02
N ARG A 56 -3.97 6.39 -6.90
CA ARG A 56 -3.14 6.94 -7.97
C ARG A 56 -2.50 8.26 -7.51
N VAL A 57 -1.19 8.40 -7.71
CA VAL A 57 -0.44 9.63 -7.46
C VAL A 57 0.44 9.92 -8.66
N GLY A 58 0.02 10.89 -9.49
CA GLY A 58 0.66 11.15 -10.79
C GLY A 58 0.61 9.90 -11.67
N ASP A 59 1.78 9.35 -12.00
CA ASP A 59 1.93 8.16 -12.83
C ASP A 59 2.09 6.86 -12.04
N TYR A 60 2.25 6.97 -10.72
CA TYR A 60 2.44 5.82 -9.84
C TYR A 60 1.13 5.38 -9.19
N ARG A 61 1.05 4.08 -8.90
CA ARG A 61 -0.05 3.48 -8.16
C ARG A 61 0.49 2.95 -6.85
N ILE A 62 -0.08 3.41 -5.75
CA ILE A 62 0.27 3.00 -4.41
C ILE A 62 -0.74 1.96 -3.97
N ILE A 63 -0.27 0.79 -3.54
CA ILE A 63 -1.09 -0.25 -2.94
C ILE A 63 -0.82 -0.24 -1.44
N TYR A 64 -1.87 -0.18 -0.63
CA TYR A 64 -1.78 -0.16 0.82
C TYR A 64 -2.89 -1.00 1.46
N CYS A 65 -2.68 -1.42 2.71
CA CYS A 65 -3.71 -2.07 3.53
C CYS A 65 -3.89 -1.30 4.83
N LYS A 66 -5.08 -1.41 5.41
CA LYS A 66 -5.29 -1.04 6.82
C LYS A 66 -4.84 -2.20 7.69
N ARG A 67 -3.82 -1.99 8.51
CA ARG A 67 -3.40 -3.00 9.49
C ARG A 67 -4.33 -2.91 10.70
N ARG A 68 -5.45 -3.64 10.68
CA ARG A 68 -6.36 -3.68 11.86
C ARG A 68 -6.04 -4.81 12.82
N TYR A 69 -5.63 -6.00 12.36
CA TYR A 69 -4.93 -7.04 13.14
C TYR A 69 -4.23 -7.96 12.12
N CYS A 70 -2.92 -8.20 12.26
CA CYS A 70 -2.19 -9.16 11.42
C CYS A 70 -2.40 -10.56 11.98
N VAL A 71 -3.35 -11.33 11.41
CA VAL A 71 -3.27 -12.79 11.47
C VAL A 71 -2.34 -13.23 10.36
N HIS A 72 -1.18 -13.73 10.76
CA HIS A 72 -0.16 -14.29 9.89
C HIS A 72 -0.69 -15.62 9.32
N SER A 73 -1.45 -15.60 8.23
CA SER A 73 -1.67 -16.80 7.43
C SER A 73 -0.57 -16.85 6.37
N GLY A 74 0.52 -17.52 6.72
CA GLY A 74 1.51 -17.96 5.73
C GLY A 74 0.79 -18.76 4.65
N CYS A 75 0.66 -18.19 3.46
CA CYS A 75 0.19 -18.91 2.28
C CYS A 75 1.38 -19.76 1.79
N SER A 76 1.57 -20.92 2.44
CA SER A 76 2.51 -21.93 1.97
C SER A 76 2.00 -22.53 0.68
N SER A 77 2.91 -22.65 -0.27
CA SER A 77 2.74 -23.22 -1.60
C SER A 77 2.09 -24.60 -1.54
N ALA A 78 0.84 -24.72 -2.03
CA ALA A 78 0.26 -26.00 -2.38
C ALA A 78 0.77 -26.40 -3.78
N ARG A 79 1.97 -26.96 -3.84
CA ARG A 79 2.35 -27.89 -4.92
C ARG A 79 2.01 -29.29 -4.43
N HIS A 80 0.92 -29.86 -4.93
CA HIS A 80 0.77 -31.31 -5.00
C HIS A 80 0.88 -31.68 -6.47
N GLY A 81 2.04 -32.25 -6.81
CA GLY A 81 2.20 -33.03 -8.02
C GLY A 81 1.69 -34.45 -7.74
N LEU A 82 0.87 -34.94 -8.65
CA LEU A 82 0.75 -36.35 -8.97
C LEU A 82 1.13 -36.47 -10.45
#